data_AF-A0A7C3DDF5-F1
#
_entry.id   AF-A0A7C3DDF5-F1
#
_cell.length_a   1.000
_cell.length_b   1.000
_cell.length_c   1.000
_cell.angle_alpha   90.00
_cell.angle_beta   90.00
_cell.angle_gamma   90.00
#
_symmetry.space_group_name_H-M   'P 1'
#
loop_
_entity.id
_entity.type
_entity.pdbx_description
1 polymer ?
#
loop_
_entity_poly.entity_id
_entity_poly.type
_entity_poly.pdbx_seq_one_letter_code
_entity_poly.pdbx_strand_id
1 'polypeptide(L)'
;MKNYVQEGKTLTVTAPSAVTSGQYVVVGAIRGVAAYDAASGEPVELATEGVFMLPKVAAEDIAVGDLLYWNGTACTKTPGTGSKPLVGVAVKPAAAATGIVTVKLGAAGQTGPA
;
A
#
# COMPACT_ATOMS: atom_id res chain seq x y z
N MET A 1 -5.39 -15.55 -24.50
CA MET A 1 -6.71 -14.87 -24.52
C MET A 1 -6.61 -13.65 -25.42
N LYS A 2 -7.62 -13.35 -26.25
CA LYS A 2 -7.58 -12.25 -27.24
C LYS A 2 -7.55 -10.82 -26.64
N ASN A 3 -7.74 -10.69 -25.33
CA ASN A 3 -7.78 -9.41 -24.60
C ASN A 3 -6.92 -9.40 -23.33
N TYR A 4 -5.98 -10.33 -23.20
CA TYR A 4 -5.09 -10.37 -22.05
C TYR A 4 -3.89 -9.48 -22.30
N VAL A 5 -3.66 -8.50 -21.42
CA VAL A 5 -2.54 -7.56 -21.50
C VAL A 5 -1.40 -8.01 -20.58
N GLN A 6 -1.66 -8.14 -19.27
CA GLN A 6 -0.67 -8.60 -18.28
C GLN A 6 -1.34 -9.08 -16.99
N GLU A 7 -0.56 -9.70 -16.08
CA GLU A 7 -1.06 -10.25 -14.81
C GLU A 7 -1.60 -9.18 -13.84
N GLY A 8 -1.23 -7.91 -14.02
CA GLY A 8 -1.66 -6.79 -13.17
C GLY A 8 -0.93 -6.64 -11.84
N LYS A 9 0.02 -7.55 -11.52
CA LYS A 9 0.85 -7.52 -10.30
C LYS A 9 1.84 -6.35 -10.25
N THR A 10 2.33 -5.97 -11.42
CA THR A 10 3.15 -4.79 -11.63
C THR A 10 2.47 -3.94 -12.68
N LEU A 11 2.30 -2.65 -12.42
CA LEU A 11 1.69 -1.71 -13.35
C LEU A 11 2.61 -0.51 -13.56
N THR A 12 2.87 -0.17 -14.82
CA THR A 12 3.57 1.05 -15.17
C THR A 12 2.59 2.22 -15.15
N VAL A 13 2.87 3.23 -14.34
CA VAL A 13 2.07 4.46 -14.24
C VAL A 13 2.98 5.68 -14.25
N THR A 14 2.44 6.85 -14.54
CA THR A 14 3.18 8.10 -14.39
C THR A 14 3.26 8.47 -12.91
N ALA A 15 4.48 8.75 -12.43
CA ALA A 15 4.70 9.12 -11.05
C ALA A 15 4.03 10.48 -10.75
N PRO A 16 3.13 10.57 -9.74
CA PRO A 16 2.42 11.81 -9.41
C PRO A 16 3.32 12.85 -8.74
N SER A 17 4.44 12.40 -8.19
CA SER A 17 5.50 13.18 -7.56
C SER A 17 6.82 12.43 -7.73
N ALA A 18 7.93 13.00 -7.27
CA ALA A 18 9.14 12.19 -7.06
C ALA A 18 8.81 11.05 -6.08
N VAL A 19 9.18 9.83 -6.45
CA VAL A 19 8.97 8.61 -5.66
C VAL A 19 10.28 7.87 -5.53
N THR A 20 10.51 7.26 -4.39
CA THR A 20 11.66 6.39 -4.16
C THR A 20 11.27 4.91 -4.21
N SER A 21 12.21 4.03 -4.51
CA SER A 21 12.03 2.58 -4.42
C SER A 21 11.54 2.19 -3.02
N GLY A 22 10.57 1.28 -2.96
CA GLY A 22 9.94 0.85 -1.71
C GLY A 22 8.89 1.82 -1.16
N GLN A 23 8.72 3.01 -1.75
CA GLN A 23 7.69 3.95 -1.32
C GLN A 23 6.30 3.47 -1.75
N TYR A 24 5.32 3.62 -0.86
CA TYR A 24 3.92 3.39 -1.20
C TYR A 24 3.36 4.59 -1.99
N VAL A 25 2.81 4.31 -3.17
CA VAL A 25 2.33 5.31 -4.12
C VAL A 25 0.84 5.08 -4.39
N VAL A 26 0.09 6.18 -4.47
CA VAL A 26 -1.34 6.17 -4.77
C VAL A 26 -1.58 7.07 -5.99
N VAL A 27 -2.10 6.47 -7.07
CA VAL A 27 -2.49 7.16 -8.31
C VAL A 27 -3.97 6.89 -8.57
N GLY A 28 -4.83 7.80 -8.08
CA GLY A 28 -6.28 7.59 -8.12
C GLY A 28 -6.69 6.34 -7.36
N ALA A 29 -7.26 5.36 -8.06
CA ALA A 29 -7.62 4.06 -7.49
C ALA A 29 -6.49 3.02 -7.52
N ILE A 30 -5.45 3.25 -8.34
CA ILE A 30 -4.28 2.37 -8.43
C ILE A 30 -3.36 2.68 -7.26
N ARG A 31 -2.89 1.64 -6.59
CA ARG A 31 -2.01 1.75 -5.44
C ARG A 31 -1.04 0.59 -5.37
N GLY A 32 0.17 0.86 -4.92
CA GLY A 32 1.23 -0.12 -4.88
C GLY A 32 2.53 0.46 -4.36
N VAL A 33 3.57 -0.37 -4.37
CA VAL A 33 4.92 -0.01 -3.94
C VAL A 33 5.80 0.22 -5.16
N ALA A 34 6.52 1.34 -5.21
CA ALA A 34 7.42 1.65 -6.31
C ALA A 34 8.60 0.67 -6.35
N ALA A 35 8.87 0.09 -7.53
CA ALA A 35 9.99 -0.81 -7.72
C ALA A 35 11.34 -0.07 -7.78
N TYR A 36 11.36 1.16 -8.29
CA TYR A 36 12.55 1.99 -8.46
C TYR A 36 12.24 3.48 -8.26
N ASP A 37 13.29 4.30 -8.17
CA ASP A 37 13.18 5.75 -8.03
C ASP A 37 12.72 6.38 -9.35
N ALA A 38 11.75 7.28 -9.29
CA ALA A 38 11.24 7.99 -10.47
C ALA A 38 10.96 9.45 -10.12
N ALA A 39 11.31 10.35 -11.05
CA ALA A 39 10.96 11.76 -10.95
C ALA A 39 9.47 11.98 -11.25
N SER A 40 8.93 13.13 -10.80
CA SER A 40 7.56 13.52 -11.12
C SER A 40 7.36 13.57 -12.64
N GLY A 41 6.32 12.90 -13.14
CA GLY A 41 6.02 12.84 -14.58
C GLY A 41 6.73 11.72 -15.35
N GLU A 42 7.69 11.03 -14.73
CA GLU A 42 8.36 9.87 -15.34
C GLU A 42 7.56 8.58 -15.13
N PRO A 43 7.72 7.56 -15.99
CA PRO A 43 7.13 6.24 -15.77
C PRO A 43 7.76 5.57 -14.55
N VAL A 44 6.92 4.95 -13.73
CA VAL A 44 7.32 4.12 -12.59
C VAL A 44 6.53 2.82 -12.59
N GLU A 45 7.18 1.73 -12.22
CA GLU A 45 6.51 0.44 -12.00
C GLU A 45 6.07 0.32 -10.54
N LEU A 46 4.77 0.07 -10.34
CA LEU A 46 4.18 -0.17 -9.03
C LEU A 46 3.83 -1.64 -8.87
N ALA A 47 4.33 -2.28 -7.81
CA ALA A 47 3.86 -3.58 -7.35
C ALA A 47 2.54 -3.41 -6.59
N THR A 48 1.45 -3.94 -7.15
CA THR A 48 0.08 -3.84 -6.61
C THR A 48 -0.31 -5.05 -5.77
N GLU A 49 0.42 -6.16 -5.94
CA GLU A 49 0.27 -7.39 -5.19
C GLU A 49 1.61 -7.77 -4.55
N GLY A 50 1.56 -8.42 -3.38
CA GLY A 50 2.73 -8.95 -2.69
C GLY A 50 2.73 -8.61 -1.21
N VAL A 51 3.84 -8.92 -0.53
CA VAL A 51 4.03 -8.64 0.89
C VAL A 51 5.22 -7.69 1.03
N PHE A 52 4.99 -6.51 1.62
CA PHE A 52 5.98 -5.45 1.71
C PHE A 52 6.11 -4.93 3.14
N MET A 53 7.28 -4.37 3.46
CA MET A 53 7.51 -3.65 4.70
C MET A 53 7.23 -2.17 4.47
N LEU A 54 6.23 -1.62 5.17
CA LEU A 54 5.81 -0.23 5.04
C LEU A 54 5.93 0.49 6.37
N PRO A 55 6.14 1.83 6.35
CA PRO A 55 6.13 2.61 7.58
C PRO A 55 4.75 2.54 8.25
N LYS A 56 4.70 2.49 9.57
CA LYS A 56 3.45 2.59 10.35
C LYS A 56 3.47 3.75 11.33
N VAL A 57 2.30 4.20 11.75
CA VAL A 57 2.16 5.10 12.89
C VAL A 57 2.71 4.40 14.13
N ALA A 58 3.82 4.91 14.68
CA ALA A 58 4.58 4.21 15.72
C ALA A 58 3.75 3.94 16.98
N ALA A 59 2.83 4.83 17.34
CA ALA A 59 1.95 4.69 18.50
C ALA A 59 0.90 3.56 18.34
N GLU A 60 0.64 3.10 17.12
CA GLU A 60 -0.37 2.07 16.87
C GLU A 60 0.22 0.67 17.10
N ASP A 61 -0.44 -0.10 17.95
CA ASP A 61 -0.27 -1.54 18.00
C ASP A 61 -1.09 -2.20 16.88
N ILE A 62 -0.43 -3.03 16.08
CA ILE A 62 -1.01 -3.70 14.91
C ILE A 62 -0.90 -5.22 15.10
N ALA A 63 -2.02 -5.90 15.02
CA ALA A 63 -2.11 -7.35 15.04
C ALA A 63 -2.13 -7.94 13.62
N VAL A 64 -1.86 -9.25 13.51
CA VAL A 64 -2.04 -9.98 12.25
C VAL A 64 -3.51 -9.96 11.87
N GLY A 65 -3.82 -9.63 10.61
CA GLY A 65 -5.19 -9.54 10.11
C GLY A 65 -5.77 -8.13 10.14
N ASP A 66 -5.12 -7.16 10.79
CA ASP A 66 -5.59 -5.78 10.82
C ASP A 66 -5.57 -5.15 9.42
N LEU A 67 -6.67 -4.48 9.07
CA LEU A 67 -6.75 -3.67 7.87
C LEU A 67 -5.96 -2.39 8.07
N LEU A 68 -5.06 -2.12 7.13
CA LEU A 68 -4.19 -0.96 7.16
C LEU A 68 -4.55 0.00 6.04
N TYR A 69 -4.64 1.27 6.41
CA TYR A 69 -4.97 2.38 5.55
C TYR A 69 -3.78 3.33 5.45
N TRP A 70 -3.62 3.98 4.29
CA TRP A 70 -2.55 4.96 4.09
C TRP A 70 -3.01 6.33 4.57
N ASN A 71 -2.25 6.98 5.44
CA ASN A 71 -2.56 8.34 5.90
C ASN A 71 -1.84 9.45 5.10
N GLY A 72 -1.05 9.09 4.08
CA GLY A 72 -0.19 10.01 3.32
C GLY A 72 1.30 9.78 3.59
N THR A 73 1.67 9.32 4.78
CA THR A 73 3.06 9.11 5.21
C THR A 73 3.34 7.72 5.77
N ALA A 74 2.35 7.08 6.40
CA ALA A 74 2.45 5.79 7.05
C ALA A 74 1.13 5.02 7.05
N CYS A 75 1.24 3.71 7.25
CA CYS A 75 0.12 2.81 7.50
C CYS A 75 -0.49 3.05 8.89
N THR A 76 -1.81 3.02 8.97
CA THR A 76 -2.59 3.12 10.21
C THR A 76 -3.76 2.16 10.18
N LYS A 77 -4.15 1.62 11.34
CA LYS A 77 -5.37 0.81 11.48
C LYS A 77 -6.65 1.64 11.52
N THR A 78 -6.53 2.95 11.76
CA THR A 78 -7.67 3.84 11.92
C THR A 78 -8.20 4.27 10.54
N PRO A 79 -9.40 3.83 10.15
CA PRO A 79 -10.04 4.37 8.95
C PRO A 79 -10.32 5.86 9.20
N GLY A 80 -9.80 6.71 8.32
CA GLY A 80 -10.04 8.15 8.42
C GLY A 80 -11.41 8.55 7.88
N THR A 81 -11.96 9.62 8.43
CA THR A 81 -13.00 10.40 7.76
C THR A 81 -12.41 11.02 6.49
N GLY A 82 -12.80 10.52 5.32
CA GLY A 82 -12.30 11.00 4.02
C GLY A 82 -11.53 9.99 3.16
N SER A 83 -11.85 8.69 3.25
CA SER A 83 -11.36 7.66 2.33
C SER A 83 -9.83 7.51 2.30
N LYS A 84 -9.20 7.30 3.47
CA LYS A 84 -7.82 6.79 3.49
C LYS A 84 -7.77 5.51 2.65
N PRO A 85 -6.94 5.42 1.59
CA PRO A 85 -6.97 4.27 0.72
C PRO A 85 -6.49 3.04 1.48
N LEU A 86 -7.22 1.93 1.34
CA LEU A 86 -6.84 0.65 1.90
C LEU A 86 -5.52 0.20 1.24
N VAL A 87 -4.52 -0.06 2.07
CA VAL A 87 -3.23 -0.61 1.68
C VAL A 87 -3.32 -2.12 1.56
N GLY A 88 -3.92 -2.74 2.58
CA GLY A 88 -4.08 -4.18 2.65
C GLY A 88 -4.16 -4.65 4.10
N VAL A 89 -3.61 -5.84 4.36
CA VAL A 89 -3.73 -6.53 5.66
C VAL A 89 -2.36 -6.81 6.26
N ALA A 90 -2.21 -6.57 7.56
CA ALA A 90 -1.01 -6.91 8.30
C ALA A 90 -0.80 -8.44 8.35
N VAL A 91 0.40 -8.92 7.99
CA VAL A 91 0.74 -10.35 8.04
C VAL A 91 1.65 -10.72 9.22
N LYS A 92 2.18 -9.71 9.92
CA LYS A 92 2.98 -9.86 11.14
C LYS A 92 2.53 -8.83 12.16
N PRO A 93 2.54 -9.16 13.46
CA PRO A 93 2.24 -8.19 14.49
C PRO A 93 3.36 -7.13 14.54
N ALA A 94 2.99 -5.89 14.84
CA ALA A 94 3.93 -4.78 14.98
C ALA A 94 3.52 -3.94 16.18
N ALA A 95 4.25 -4.10 17.29
CA ALA A 95 3.99 -3.44 18.56
C ALA A 95 4.04 -1.91 18.45
N ALA A 96 3.40 -1.22 19.39
CA ALA A 96 3.66 0.20 19.60
C ALA A 96 5.17 0.48 19.78
N ALA A 97 5.62 1.66 19.39
CA ALA A 97 7.02 2.08 19.26
C ALA A 97 7.84 1.44 18.12
N THR A 98 7.25 0.55 17.30
CA THR A 98 7.89 0.10 16.04
C THR A 98 7.47 0.98 14.86
N GLY A 99 8.41 1.33 13.97
CA GLY A 99 8.16 2.23 12.84
C GLY A 99 7.73 1.53 11.54
N ILE A 100 7.71 0.20 11.51
CA ILE A 100 7.49 -0.61 10.31
C ILE A 100 6.45 -1.71 10.56
N VAL A 101 5.74 -2.09 9.50
CA VAL A 101 4.79 -3.21 9.49
C VAL A 101 4.90 -3.99 8.20
N THR A 102 4.73 -5.31 8.26
CA THR A 102 4.68 -6.16 7.07
C THR A 102 3.25 -6.33 6.61
N VAL A 103 2.94 -5.94 5.37
CA VAL A 103 1.58 -5.82 4.83
C VAL A 103 1.45 -6.61 3.53
N LYS A 104 0.38 -7.39 3.40
CA LYS A 104 -0.05 -7.97 2.12
C LYS A 104 -0.90 -6.95 1.36
N LEU A 105 -0.38 -6.49 0.22
CA LEU A 105 -1.09 -5.59 -0.70
C LEU A 105 -2.24 -6.30 -1.41
N GLY A 106 -3.25 -5.54 -1.81
CA GLY A 106 -4.37 -6.05 -2.60
C GLY A 106 -5.34 -6.96 -1.82
N ALA A 107 -5.14 -7.16 -0.52
CA ALA A 107 -6.10 -7.83 0.33
C ALA A 107 -7.36 -6.95 0.47
N ALA A 108 -8.45 -7.34 -0.18
CA ALA A 108 -9.77 -6.77 0.05
C ALA A 108 -10.32 -7.37 1.35
N GLY A 109 -10.30 -6.60 2.44
CA GLY A 109 -11.12 -6.93 3.60
C GLY A 109 -12.59 -6.83 3.22
N GLN A 110 -13.46 -7.68 3.78
CA GLN A 110 -14.88 -7.37 3.77
C GLN A 110 -15.08 -6.03 4.49
N THR A 111 -15.52 -5.01 3.75
CA THR A 111 -16.06 -3.79 4.34
C THR A 111 -17.54 -4.03 4.64
N GLY A 112 -17.84 -4.79 5.70
CA GLY A 112 -19.20 -5.11 6.13
C GLY A 112 -19.26 -6.34 7.07
N PRO A 113 -20.29 -6.49 7.91
CA PRO A 113 -20.48 -7.69 8.72
C PRO A 113 -20.79 -8.89 7.81
N ALA A 114 -20.30 -10.07 8.22
CA ALA A 114 -20.65 -11.36 7.61
C ALA A 114 -22.12 -11.75 7.85
#